data_AF-A0A819N7L3-F1
#
_entry.id   AF-A0A819N7L3-F1
#
_cell.length_a   1.000
_cell.length_b   1.000
_cell.length_c   1.000
_cell.angle_alpha   90.00
_cell.angle_beta   90.00
_cell.angle_gamma   90.00
#
_symmetry.space_group_name_H-M   'P 1'
#
loop_
_entity.id
_entity.type
_entity.pdbx_description
1 polymer ?
#
loop_
_entity_poly.entity_id
_entity_poly.type
_entity_poly.pdbx_seq_one_letter_code
_entity_poly.pdbx_strand_id
1 'polypeptide(L)'
;MASSVRSCSIKECKRSCRALCLCCQHNLCLDHLNEHNKQVNAELPLLTDEINSLSHQLKNSIVIEQSCLTDLNQWRENAHHSIDEFYKRKREQFEELMQRRRNNQKKEFNEMKIKFKEIIKNQEGTQEEIDSIKKSIKFIEKDINELRHIHLNINQLLINDNLISIQNETTNNDNHLRKQQKRGITSPDNLSSESTKMAKWQIITQNSGITDAMRINILNALRISIDTHGSSKVFEISEDNNTKEMASSTSSCSFKECKRSCRALCLCCQQYLCIDHLNEHDRLINVQLEFSIDRVNSISEQFNNSVVIQPFNLTDLKQWCENAHHTIDEFYKRKREQFEELIQRRRNKQQQEFNEMKMKFKELIAKHDGTKEEIDSMEKSIEFIEKNIKDLHHILFDINQLVIDDNLISIQNETTNNDNHQKPCENFRDESSAKSMKSSRWKIEQQSSGITDSMRLNVLNTISNLIDTYGSSKMQEIIKDTKNWLHETHEKQWNVEIFDKHQYQSSQNIYSNQYLIVKETKLEWTLVIFKEIS
;
A
#
# COMPACT_ATOMS: atom_id res chain seq x y z
N MET A 1 -45.39 41.90 -74.99
CA MET A 1 -45.51 41.11 -73.74
C MET A 1 -45.86 42.07 -72.62
N ALA A 2 -47.07 42.00 -72.06
CA ALA A 2 -47.48 42.86 -70.96
C ALA A 2 -46.70 42.45 -69.69
N SER A 3 -45.71 43.25 -69.29
CA SER A 3 -45.03 43.06 -68.01
C SER A 3 -46.04 43.25 -66.89
N SER A 4 -46.54 42.15 -66.35
CA SER A 4 -47.39 42.10 -65.15
C SER A 4 -46.69 42.90 -64.05
N VAL A 5 -47.27 44.05 -63.70
CA VAL A 5 -46.79 44.91 -62.63
C VAL A 5 -47.04 44.18 -61.32
N ARG A 6 -45.97 43.68 -60.70
CA ARG A 6 -46.04 43.01 -59.41
C ARG A 6 -46.21 44.07 -58.31
N SER A 7 -47.30 43.98 -57.54
CA SER A 7 -47.55 44.86 -56.39
C SER A 7 -46.71 44.42 -55.18
N CYS A 8 -46.35 45.38 -54.34
CA CYS A 8 -45.70 45.11 -53.05
C CYS A 8 -46.61 44.23 -52.16
N SER A 9 -46.01 43.42 -51.29
CA SER A 9 -46.72 42.59 -50.31
C SER A 9 -47.31 43.37 -49.13
N ILE A 10 -46.88 44.62 -48.92
CA ILE A 10 -47.50 45.50 -47.92
C ILE A 10 -48.89 45.89 -48.41
N LYS A 11 -49.93 45.55 -47.64
CA LYS A 11 -51.36 45.61 -48.03
C LYS A 11 -51.83 46.99 -48.53
N GLU A 12 -51.12 48.07 -48.22
CA GLU A 12 -51.48 49.45 -48.62
C GLU A 12 -50.50 50.09 -49.61
N CYS A 13 -49.44 49.37 -50.01
CA CYS A 13 -48.41 49.94 -50.86
C CYS A 13 -48.79 49.86 -52.34
N LYS A 14 -49.18 51.00 -52.92
CA LYS A 14 -49.54 51.14 -54.35
C LYS A 14 -48.34 51.13 -55.30
N ARG A 15 -47.10 51.04 -54.79
CA ARG A 15 -45.88 51.11 -55.61
C ARG A 15 -45.63 49.79 -56.34
N SER A 16 -45.22 49.90 -57.61
CA SER A 16 -44.80 48.75 -58.40
C SER A 16 -43.40 48.29 -57.96
N CYS A 17 -43.24 46.98 -57.78
CA CYS A 17 -41.97 46.39 -57.36
C CYS A 17 -41.25 45.74 -58.54
N ARG A 18 -39.92 45.89 -58.57
CA ARG A 18 -39.05 45.30 -59.60
C ARG A 18 -38.11 44.23 -59.06
N ALA A 19 -38.02 44.09 -57.75
CA ALA A 19 -37.16 43.14 -57.06
C ALA A 19 -37.98 42.27 -56.11
N LEU A 20 -37.44 41.10 -55.76
CA LEU A 20 -37.93 40.25 -54.67
C LEU A 20 -37.00 40.43 -53.47
N CYS A 21 -37.58 40.52 -52.29
CA CYS A 21 -36.86 40.49 -51.03
C CYS A 21 -36.36 39.06 -50.79
N LEU A 22 -35.05 38.89 -50.62
CA LEU A 22 -34.47 37.56 -50.31
C LEU A 22 -34.90 37.05 -48.93
N CYS A 23 -35.11 37.95 -47.96
CA CYS A 23 -35.43 37.58 -46.58
C CYS A 23 -36.84 36.97 -46.45
N CYS A 24 -37.84 37.56 -47.11
CA CYS A 24 -39.23 37.14 -46.98
C CYS A 24 -39.82 36.57 -48.27
N GLN A 25 -39.07 36.55 -49.39
CA GLN A 25 -39.50 36.09 -50.71
C GLN A 25 -40.70 36.86 -51.31
N HIS A 26 -40.95 38.08 -50.83
CA HIS A 26 -42.02 38.95 -51.33
C HIS A 26 -41.50 40.08 -52.24
N ASN A 27 -42.39 40.68 -53.04
CA ASN A 27 -42.06 41.81 -53.90
C ASN A 27 -41.60 43.03 -53.07
N LEU A 28 -40.37 43.51 -53.35
CA LEU A 28 -39.66 44.53 -52.58
C LEU A 28 -39.93 45.95 -53.15
N CYS A 29 -40.50 46.82 -52.33
CA CYS A 29 -40.48 48.28 -52.54
C CYS A 29 -39.57 48.95 -51.51
N LEU A 30 -39.29 50.26 -51.69
CA LEU A 30 -38.45 51.01 -50.75
C LEU A 30 -39.03 51.05 -49.32
N ASP A 31 -40.35 51.12 -49.17
CA ASP A 31 -40.99 51.16 -47.85
C ASP A 31 -40.88 49.80 -47.14
N HIS A 32 -40.96 48.70 -47.89
CA HIS A 32 -40.73 47.35 -47.40
C HIS A 32 -39.27 47.11 -47.02
N LEU A 33 -38.33 47.66 -47.79
CA LEU A 33 -36.91 47.65 -47.42
C LEU A 33 -36.67 48.42 -46.12
N ASN A 34 -37.28 49.59 -45.97
CA ASN A 34 -37.17 50.41 -44.76
C ASN A 34 -37.81 49.72 -43.55
N GLU A 35 -38.89 48.96 -43.72
CA GLU A 35 -39.50 48.16 -42.66
C GLU A 35 -38.57 47.05 -42.19
N HIS A 36 -37.97 46.29 -43.12
CA HIS A 36 -36.96 45.29 -42.77
C HIS A 36 -35.74 45.90 -42.08
N ASN A 37 -35.22 47.03 -42.58
CA ASN A 37 -34.11 47.74 -41.95
C ASN A 37 -34.49 48.21 -40.54
N LYS A 38 -35.72 48.66 -40.30
CA LYS A 38 -36.20 49.02 -38.96
C LYS A 38 -36.29 47.81 -38.03
N GLN A 39 -36.78 46.66 -38.52
CA GLN A 39 -36.86 45.42 -37.74
C GLN A 39 -35.46 44.94 -37.34
N VAL A 40 -34.55 44.86 -38.31
CA VAL A 40 -33.13 44.52 -38.10
C VAL A 40 -32.45 45.45 -37.09
N ASN A 41 -32.62 46.77 -37.24
CA ASN A 41 -32.05 47.74 -36.31
C ASN A 41 -32.68 47.68 -34.90
N ALA A 42 -33.91 47.18 -34.76
CA ALA A 42 -34.55 46.99 -33.46
C ALA A 42 -34.05 45.74 -32.71
N GLU A 43 -33.47 44.75 -33.40
CA GLU A 43 -32.85 43.57 -32.78
C GLU A 43 -31.50 43.89 -32.13
N LEU A 44 -30.74 44.87 -32.66
CA LEU A 44 -29.41 45.23 -32.16
C LEU A 44 -29.39 45.63 -30.67
N PRO A 45 -30.28 46.50 -30.15
CA PRO A 45 -30.32 46.80 -28.71
C PRO A 45 -30.52 45.55 -27.84
N LEU A 46 -31.38 44.61 -28.26
CA LEU A 46 -31.66 43.39 -27.50
C LEU A 46 -30.43 42.49 -27.41
N LEU A 47 -29.71 42.30 -28.52
CA LEU A 47 -28.46 41.55 -28.55
C LEU A 47 -27.37 42.22 -27.69
N THR A 48 -27.36 43.56 -27.62
CA THR A 48 -26.44 44.30 -26.75
C THR A 48 -26.69 43.97 -25.27
N ASP A 49 -27.95 43.95 -24.87
CA ASP A 49 -28.36 43.64 -23.50
C ASP A 49 -28.04 42.19 -23.13
N GLU A 50 -28.25 41.25 -24.06
CA GLU A 50 -27.90 39.84 -23.89
C GLU A 50 -26.38 39.64 -23.73
N ILE A 51 -25.57 40.26 -24.60
CA ILE A 51 -24.12 40.29 -24.49
C ILE A 51 -23.70 40.85 -23.11
N ASN A 52 -24.28 41.96 -22.67
CA ASN A 52 -23.97 42.56 -21.37
C ASN A 52 -24.35 41.63 -20.19
N SER A 53 -25.50 40.95 -20.29
CA SER A 53 -25.93 39.94 -19.32
C SER A 53 -24.93 38.78 -19.22
N LEU A 54 -24.50 38.23 -20.37
CA LEU A 54 -23.49 37.17 -20.40
C LEU A 54 -22.14 37.60 -19.86
N SER A 55 -21.72 38.85 -20.11
CA SER A 55 -20.53 39.41 -19.48
C SER A 55 -20.63 39.42 -17.95
N HIS A 56 -21.80 39.77 -17.43
CA HIS A 56 -22.05 39.78 -15.99
C HIS A 56 -22.10 38.35 -15.41
N GLN A 57 -22.72 37.40 -16.11
CA GLN A 57 -22.72 35.98 -15.72
C GLN A 57 -21.30 35.40 -15.69
N LEU A 58 -20.48 35.70 -16.72
CA LEU A 58 -19.09 35.27 -16.78
C LEU A 58 -18.29 35.80 -15.58
N LYS A 59 -18.49 37.06 -15.20
CA LYS A 59 -17.88 37.65 -13.99
C LYS A 59 -18.33 36.98 -12.70
N ASN A 60 -19.58 36.54 -12.63
CA ASN A 60 -20.18 35.92 -11.44
C ASN A 60 -19.95 34.41 -11.34
N SER A 61 -19.29 33.78 -12.32
CA SER A 61 -18.92 32.35 -12.31
C SER A 61 -17.97 31.93 -11.17
N ILE A 62 -17.57 32.87 -10.30
CA ILE A 62 -16.74 32.67 -9.10
C ILE A 62 -17.37 31.66 -8.12
N VAL A 63 -18.70 31.53 -8.09
CA VAL A 63 -19.40 30.66 -7.13
C VAL A 63 -19.02 29.17 -7.27
N ILE A 64 -18.75 28.69 -8.48
CA ILE A 64 -18.39 27.27 -8.73
C ILE A 64 -16.93 26.98 -8.37
N GLU A 65 -16.05 27.98 -8.48
CA GLU A 65 -14.68 27.88 -8.01
C GLU A 65 -14.67 27.57 -6.50
N GLN A 66 -15.59 28.17 -5.75
CA GLN A 66 -15.70 27.96 -4.30
C GLN A 66 -16.16 26.55 -3.93
N SER A 67 -17.14 25.97 -4.64
CA SER A 67 -17.61 24.61 -4.32
C SER A 67 -16.51 23.57 -4.58
N CYS A 68 -15.83 23.66 -5.73
CA CYS A 68 -14.72 22.77 -6.08
C CYS A 68 -13.55 22.88 -5.08
N LEU A 69 -13.20 24.11 -4.69
CA LEU A 69 -12.17 24.32 -3.67
C LEU A 69 -12.59 23.78 -2.30
N THR A 70 -13.89 23.83 -1.97
CA THR A 70 -14.42 23.24 -0.75
C THR A 70 -14.28 21.73 -0.75
N ASP A 71 -14.60 21.06 -1.86
CA ASP A 71 -14.42 19.61 -1.99
C ASP A 71 -12.95 19.20 -1.91
N LEU A 72 -12.04 19.98 -2.52
CA LEU A 72 -10.60 19.76 -2.43
C LEU A 72 -10.05 19.97 -1.01
N ASN A 73 -10.58 20.97 -0.28
CA ASN A 73 -10.26 21.19 1.13
C ASN A 73 -10.76 20.03 2.00
N GLN A 74 -12.00 19.59 1.78
CA GLN A 74 -12.58 18.46 2.49
C GLN A 74 -11.76 17.20 2.27
N TRP A 75 -11.28 16.95 1.04
CA TRP A 75 -10.40 15.84 0.75
C TRP A 75 -9.08 15.91 1.55
N ARG A 76 -8.45 17.08 1.60
CA ARG A 76 -7.22 17.30 2.38
C ARG A 76 -7.44 17.00 3.87
N GLU A 77 -8.52 17.51 4.46
CA GLU A 77 -8.87 17.25 5.86
C GLU A 77 -9.11 15.77 6.12
N ASN A 78 -9.86 15.09 5.25
CA ASN A 78 -10.12 13.65 5.35
C ASN A 78 -8.84 12.82 5.22
N ALA A 79 -7.90 13.24 4.36
CA ALA A 79 -6.62 12.59 4.19
C ALA A 79 -5.73 12.72 5.44
N HIS A 80 -5.67 13.91 6.04
CA HIS A 80 -4.98 14.12 7.33
C HIS A 80 -5.58 13.24 8.42
N HIS A 81 -6.91 13.24 8.55
CA HIS A 81 -7.58 12.39 9.53
C HIS A 81 -7.27 10.90 9.33
N SER A 82 -7.20 10.43 8.08
CA SER A 82 -6.82 9.05 7.77
C SER A 82 -5.39 8.71 8.19
N ILE A 83 -4.45 9.66 8.01
CA ILE A 83 -3.06 9.53 8.47
C ILE A 83 -3.00 9.48 10.00
N ASP A 84 -3.72 10.37 10.68
CA ASP A 84 -3.77 10.44 12.14
C ASP A 84 -4.31 9.15 12.76
N GLU A 85 -5.41 8.61 12.23
CA GLU A 85 -6.00 7.34 12.69
C GLU A 85 -5.05 6.15 12.43
N PHE A 86 -4.38 6.14 11.27
CA PHE A 86 -3.38 5.12 10.96
C PHE A 86 -2.19 5.19 11.93
N TYR A 87 -1.66 6.39 12.17
CA TYR A 87 -0.58 6.65 13.12
C TYR A 87 -0.96 6.18 14.53
N LYS A 88 -2.15 6.58 15.01
CA LYS A 88 -2.66 6.19 16.33
C LYS A 88 -2.75 4.68 16.48
N ARG A 89 -3.35 3.98 15.51
CA ARG A 89 -3.47 2.53 15.52
C ARG A 89 -2.10 1.83 15.53
N LYS A 90 -1.14 2.28 14.70
CA LYS A 90 0.21 1.69 14.66
C LYS A 90 0.99 1.95 15.95
N ARG A 91 0.81 3.13 16.55
CA ARG A 91 1.37 3.47 17.86
C ARG A 91 0.82 2.55 18.95
N GLU A 92 -0.49 2.37 19.01
CA GLU A 92 -1.15 1.47 19.98
C GLU A 92 -0.66 0.03 19.81
N GLN A 93 -0.59 -0.49 18.58
CA GLN A 93 -0.05 -1.83 18.30
C GLN A 93 1.40 -1.99 18.79
N PHE A 94 2.23 -0.96 18.58
CA PHE A 94 3.62 -0.97 19.04
C PHE A 94 3.70 -0.92 20.58
N GLU A 95 2.93 -0.05 21.23
CA GLU A 95 2.86 0.05 22.69
C GLU A 95 2.37 -1.25 23.33
N GLU A 96 1.33 -1.89 22.78
CA GLU A 96 0.83 -3.19 23.22
C GLU A 96 1.89 -4.29 23.09
N LEU A 97 2.61 -4.32 21.97
CA LEU A 97 3.68 -5.28 21.74
C LEU A 97 4.81 -5.12 22.75
N MET A 98 5.25 -3.89 22.98
CA MET A 98 6.25 -3.56 24.00
C MET A 98 5.77 -3.95 25.39
N GLN A 99 4.51 -3.66 25.72
CA GLN A 99 3.94 -4.03 27.00
C GLN A 99 3.88 -5.54 27.20
N ARG A 100 3.46 -6.29 26.17
CA ARG A 100 3.41 -7.75 26.20
C ARG A 100 4.80 -8.35 26.42
N ARG A 101 5.81 -7.88 25.67
CA ARG A 101 7.20 -8.36 25.83
C ARG A 101 7.75 -8.03 27.22
N ARG A 102 7.54 -6.82 27.73
CA ARG A 102 7.92 -6.43 29.09
C ARG A 102 7.27 -7.33 30.14
N ASN A 103 5.97 -7.60 30.01
CA ASN A 103 5.25 -8.46 30.94
C ASN A 103 5.78 -9.90 30.93
N ASN A 104 6.09 -10.44 29.74
CA ASN A 104 6.68 -11.77 29.60
C ASN A 104 8.05 -11.86 30.27
N GLN A 105 8.95 -10.91 29.98
CA GLN A 105 10.27 -10.87 30.60
C GLN A 105 10.21 -10.70 32.11
N LYS A 106 9.31 -9.84 32.61
CA LYS A 106 9.09 -9.67 34.05
C LYS A 106 8.64 -10.97 34.70
N LYS A 107 7.77 -11.74 34.03
CA LYS A 107 7.32 -13.05 34.50
C LYS A 107 8.48 -14.04 34.58
N GLU A 108 9.23 -14.21 33.49
CA GLU A 108 10.40 -15.11 33.43
C GLU A 108 11.46 -14.75 34.47
N PHE A 109 11.74 -13.46 34.64
CA PHE A 109 12.65 -12.96 35.64
C PHE A 109 12.18 -13.27 37.08
N ASN A 110 10.89 -13.09 37.36
CA ASN A 110 10.32 -13.42 38.67
C ASN A 110 10.37 -14.93 38.96
N GLU A 111 10.10 -15.77 37.96
CA GLU A 111 10.21 -17.23 38.09
C GLU A 111 11.66 -17.64 38.40
N MET A 112 12.64 -17.06 37.70
CA MET A 112 14.06 -17.26 38.00
C MET A 112 14.40 -16.83 39.43
N LYS A 113 13.91 -15.67 39.88
CA LYS A 113 14.16 -15.16 41.23
C LYS A 113 13.57 -16.06 42.32
N ILE A 114 12.42 -16.68 42.07
CA ILE A 114 11.82 -17.66 42.99
C ILE A 114 12.71 -18.91 43.08
N LYS A 115 13.10 -19.51 41.94
CA LYS A 115 14.00 -20.66 41.91
C LYS A 115 15.32 -20.38 42.62
N PHE A 116 15.88 -19.18 42.39
CA PHE A 116 17.12 -18.76 43.04
C PHE A 116 16.97 -18.71 44.57
N LYS A 117 15.86 -18.14 45.08
CA LYS A 117 15.59 -18.09 46.53
C LYS A 117 15.41 -19.46 47.15
N GLU A 118 14.80 -20.40 46.44
CA GLU A 118 14.64 -21.78 46.90
C GLU A 118 15.99 -22.48 47.07
N ILE A 119 16.89 -22.33 46.10
CA ILE A 119 18.26 -22.87 46.16
C ILE A 119 19.04 -22.28 47.35
N ILE A 120 18.97 -20.96 47.59
CA ILE A 120 19.61 -20.35 48.77
C ILE A 120 19.00 -20.92 50.06
N LYS A 121 17.66 -20.96 50.15
CA LYS A 121 16.95 -21.34 51.38
C LYS A 121 17.28 -22.78 51.79
N ASN A 122 17.41 -23.67 50.82
CA ASN A 122 17.70 -25.08 51.07
C ASN A 122 19.18 -25.33 51.40
N GLN A 123 20.08 -24.39 51.12
CA GLN A 123 21.54 -24.52 51.33
C GLN A 123 22.19 -25.74 50.64
N GLU A 124 21.46 -26.39 49.72
CA GLU A 124 21.86 -27.62 49.02
C GLU A 124 21.94 -27.41 47.49
N GLY A 125 22.36 -26.22 47.06
CA GLY A 125 22.46 -25.89 45.64
C GLY A 125 23.52 -26.72 44.92
N THR A 126 23.09 -27.50 43.94
CA THR A 126 24.00 -28.24 43.05
C THR A 126 24.66 -27.30 42.03
N GLN A 127 25.85 -27.67 41.55
CA GLN A 127 26.54 -26.91 40.50
C GLN A 127 25.70 -26.82 39.21
N GLU A 128 24.93 -27.87 38.89
CA GLU A 128 24.03 -27.91 37.74
C GLU A 128 22.92 -26.85 37.83
N GLU A 129 22.33 -26.67 39.01
CA GLU A 129 21.33 -25.62 39.26
C GLU A 129 21.93 -24.22 39.11
N ILE A 130 23.15 -24.00 39.62
CA ILE A 130 23.87 -22.73 39.47
C ILE A 130 24.16 -22.43 38.00
N ASP A 131 24.61 -23.43 37.23
CA ASP A 131 24.90 -23.24 35.81
C ASP A 131 23.62 -23.03 34.99
N SER A 132 22.52 -23.69 35.36
CA SER A 132 21.18 -23.46 34.81
C SER A 132 20.70 -22.03 35.04
N ILE A 133 20.89 -21.50 36.26
CA ILE A 133 20.60 -20.10 36.56
C ILE A 133 21.49 -19.16 35.73
N LYS A 134 22.81 -19.38 35.69
CA LYS A 134 23.74 -18.53 34.91
C LYS A 134 23.35 -18.49 33.44
N LYS A 135 22.91 -19.63 32.88
CA LYS A 135 22.39 -19.70 31.51
C LYS A 135 21.11 -18.88 31.34
N SER A 136 20.20 -18.99 32.30
CA SER A 136 18.93 -18.26 32.30
C SER A 136 19.15 -16.74 32.45
N ILE A 137 20.11 -16.31 33.28
CA ILE A 137 20.53 -14.90 33.41
C ILE A 137 21.02 -14.36 32.06
N LYS A 138 21.94 -15.07 31.40
CA LYS A 138 22.47 -14.66 30.08
C LYS A 138 21.38 -14.59 29.02
N PHE A 139 20.40 -15.49 29.08
CA PHE A 139 19.24 -15.47 28.19
C PHE A 139 18.41 -14.20 28.40
N ILE A 140 18.04 -13.88 29.65
CA ILE A 140 17.29 -12.65 29.96
C ILE A 140 18.08 -11.39 29.58
N GLU A 141 19.40 -11.34 29.82
CA GLU A 141 20.24 -10.22 29.39
C GLU A 141 20.21 -10.03 27.86
N LYS A 142 20.26 -11.12 27.10
CA LYS A 142 20.15 -11.09 25.64
C LYS A 142 18.77 -10.55 25.22
N ASP A 143 17.70 -11.08 25.80
CA ASP A 143 16.34 -10.69 25.49
C ASP A 143 16.04 -9.21 25.85
N ILE A 144 16.57 -8.72 26.98
CA ILE A 144 16.47 -7.30 27.37
C ILE A 144 17.21 -6.42 26.33
N ASN A 145 18.37 -6.86 25.86
CA ASN A 145 19.09 -6.13 24.82
C ASN A 145 18.34 -6.16 23.48
N GLU A 146 17.73 -7.28 23.09
CA GLU A 146 16.91 -7.37 21.89
C GLU A 146 15.68 -6.46 21.92
N LEU A 147 15.08 -6.19 23.09
CA LEU A 147 14.01 -5.19 23.20
C LEU A 147 14.46 -3.78 22.83
N ARG A 148 15.75 -3.46 22.99
CA ARG A 148 16.31 -2.17 22.59
C ARG A 148 16.46 -2.05 21.08
N HIS A 149 16.36 -3.16 20.34
CA HIS A 149 16.63 -3.25 18.91
C HIS A 149 15.39 -3.63 18.09
N ILE A 150 14.18 -3.48 18.62
CA ILE A 150 12.97 -3.64 17.80
C ILE A 150 12.97 -2.53 16.75
N HIS A 151 13.02 -2.88 15.47
CA HIS A 151 13.00 -1.92 14.37
C HIS A 151 11.58 -1.75 13.81
N LEU A 152 11.17 -0.50 13.62
CA LEU A 152 10.04 -0.18 12.76
C LEU A 152 10.55 -0.03 11.34
N ASN A 153 10.01 -0.82 10.42
CA ASN A 153 10.21 -0.55 9.00
C ASN A 153 9.13 0.43 8.55
N ILE A 154 9.54 1.68 8.31
CA ILE A 154 8.66 2.79 7.96
C ILE A 154 8.94 3.18 6.50
N ASN A 155 7.95 2.97 5.64
CA ASN A 155 8.00 3.35 4.24
C ASN A 155 7.38 4.74 4.04
N GLN A 156 7.90 5.49 3.07
CA GLN A 156 7.34 6.79 2.71
C GLN A 156 5.92 6.64 2.12
N LEU A 157 5.03 7.57 2.45
CA LEU A 157 3.72 7.68 1.80
C LEU A 157 3.91 8.10 0.33
N LEU A 158 3.48 7.24 -0.60
CA LEU A 158 3.49 7.52 -2.04
C LEU A 158 2.08 7.92 -2.48
N ILE A 159 1.93 9.14 -2.97
CA ILE A 159 0.66 9.66 -3.47
C ILE A 159 0.63 9.50 -4.99
N ASN A 160 -0.37 8.80 -5.50
CA ASN A 160 -0.59 8.66 -6.94
C ASN A 160 -1.21 9.95 -7.51
N ASP A 161 -0.66 10.47 -8.60
CA ASP A 161 -1.18 11.66 -9.29
C ASP A 161 -2.62 11.50 -9.79
N ASN A 162 -3.09 10.27 -9.96
CA ASN A 162 -4.46 9.93 -10.36
C ASN A 162 -5.48 10.00 -9.21
N LEU A 163 -5.06 10.25 -7.96
CA LEU A 163 -6.00 10.39 -6.84
C LEU A 163 -6.98 11.55 -7.04
N ILE A 164 -6.53 12.60 -7.71
CA ILE A 164 -7.36 13.73 -8.09
C ILE A 164 -7.17 13.99 -9.57
N SER A 165 -8.19 13.67 -10.37
CA SER A 165 -8.21 13.98 -11.79
C SER A 165 -9.13 15.17 -12.06
N ILE A 166 -8.57 16.20 -12.70
CA ILE A 166 -9.32 17.37 -13.16
C ILE A 166 -9.69 17.10 -14.61
N GLN A 167 -10.96 16.75 -14.87
CA GLN A 167 -11.40 16.43 -16.23
C GLN A 167 -11.86 17.68 -16.99
N ASN A 168 -11.37 17.82 -18.23
CA ASN A 168 -11.88 18.80 -19.19
C ASN A 168 -12.78 18.06 -20.21
N GLU A 169 -14.10 18.06 -19.98
CA GLU A 169 -15.08 17.46 -20.91
C GLU A 169 -14.94 17.99 -22.35
N THR A 170 -14.45 19.21 -22.53
CA THR A 170 -14.35 19.89 -23.83
C THR A 170 -13.29 19.32 -24.78
N THR A 171 -12.31 18.55 -24.29
CA THR A 171 -11.22 18.02 -25.15
C THR A 171 -11.68 17.00 -26.19
N ASN A 172 -12.84 16.37 -26.02
CA ASN A 172 -13.40 15.45 -27.02
C ASN A 172 -14.03 16.15 -28.23
N ASN A 173 -14.60 17.36 -28.05
CA ASN A 173 -15.26 18.09 -29.14
C ASN A 173 -14.26 18.86 -30.03
N ASP A 174 -13.21 19.43 -29.45
CA ASP A 174 -12.17 20.15 -30.22
C ASP A 174 -11.41 19.22 -31.17
N ASN A 175 -11.21 17.95 -30.79
CA ASN A 175 -10.60 16.94 -31.65
C ASN A 175 -11.52 16.52 -32.81
N HIS A 176 -12.85 16.59 -32.63
CA HIS A 176 -13.82 16.29 -33.69
C HIS A 176 -13.91 17.45 -34.70
N LEU A 177 -13.95 18.70 -34.23
CA LEU A 177 -13.95 19.89 -35.11
C LEU A 177 -12.63 20.03 -35.90
N ARG A 178 -11.48 19.79 -35.26
CA ARG A 178 -10.18 19.78 -35.96
C ARG A 178 -10.05 18.66 -36.99
N LYS A 179 -10.67 17.49 -36.75
CA LYS A 179 -10.75 16.40 -37.74
C LYS A 179 -11.68 16.74 -38.91
N GLN A 180 -12.73 17.52 -38.70
CA GLN A 180 -13.61 17.99 -39.78
C GLN A 180 -12.96 19.11 -40.60
N GLN A 181 -12.27 20.07 -39.99
CA GLN A 181 -11.50 21.09 -40.72
C GLN A 181 -10.33 20.51 -41.52
N LYS A 182 -9.65 19.45 -41.03
CA LYS A 182 -8.61 18.75 -41.80
C LYS A 182 -9.12 17.92 -42.97
N ARG A 183 -10.43 17.59 -43.04
CA ARG A 183 -11.02 16.87 -44.18
C ARG A 183 -11.52 17.79 -45.30
N GLY A 184 -11.53 19.11 -45.09
CA GLY A 184 -11.96 20.11 -46.08
C GLY A 184 -10.84 20.66 -46.97
N ILE A 185 -9.58 20.28 -46.76
CA ILE A 185 -8.44 20.77 -47.56
C ILE A 185 -7.67 19.55 -48.08
N THR A 186 -8.09 19.05 -49.24
CA THR A 186 -7.22 18.24 -50.10
C THR A 186 -6.94 19.05 -51.35
N SER A 187 -5.73 19.61 -51.43
CA SER A 187 -5.07 19.92 -52.70
C SER A 187 -3.91 18.93 -52.81
N PRO A 188 -3.72 18.28 -53.97
CA PRO A 188 -2.61 17.37 -54.18
C PRO A 188 -1.34 18.17 -54.47
N ASP A 189 -0.22 17.80 -53.85
CA ASP A 189 1.05 17.55 -54.56
C ASP A 189 2.21 17.25 -53.58
N ASN A 190 3.01 16.26 -54.00
CA ASN A 190 4.43 16.00 -53.72
C ASN A 190 4.91 15.29 -52.43
N LEU A 191 5.09 13.97 -52.59
CA LEU A 191 6.36 13.21 -52.67
C LEU A 191 7.54 13.42 -51.69
N SER A 192 8.11 12.25 -51.36
CA SER A 192 9.47 11.90 -50.89
C SER A 192 9.63 11.84 -49.35
N SER A 193 9.71 10.60 -48.81
CA SER A 193 10.94 9.85 -48.42
C SER A 193 11.43 10.29 -47.04
N GLU A 194 11.83 9.47 -46.07
CA GLU A 194 12.45 8.16 -46.12
C GLU A 194 12.49 7.57 -44.69
N SER A 195 12.78 6.28 -44.62
CA SER A 195 13.11 5.41 -43.48
C SER A 195 14.00 6.07 -42.38
N THR A 196 14.05 5.57 -41.14
CA THR A 196 14.84 4.37 -40.79
C THR A 196 14.67 3.98 -39.31
N LYS A 197 14.50 2.67 -39.08
CA LYS A 197 14.59 1.96 -37.79
C LYS A 197 16.04 1.93 -37.29
N MET A 198 16.29 1.99 -35.99
CA MET A 198 17.39 1.22 -35.39
C MET A 198 17.10 0.80 -33.96
N ALA A 199 17.54 -0.41 -33.66
CA ALA A 199 17.31 -1.19 -32.46
C ALA A 199 18.59 -1.30 -31.62
N LYS A 200 18.38 -1.75 -30.36
CA LYS A 200 19.30 -2.52 -29.49
C LYS A 200 20.62 -1.88 -29.06
N TRP A 201 20.78 -1.79 -27.74
CA TRP A 201 22.00 -2.25 -27.05
C TRP A 201 21.62 -3.12 -25.86
N GLN A 202 22.30 -4.27 -25.80
CA GLN A 202 22.30 -5.28 -24.75
C GLN A 202 23.75 -5.30 -24.25
N ILE A 203 23.99 -5.15 -22.95
CA ILE A 203 25.30 -5.39 -22.35
C ILE A 203 25.16 -6.49 -21.31
N ILE A 204 25.92 -7.55 -21.56
CA ILE A 204 26.31 -8.61 -20.65
C ILE A 204 27.57 -8.11 -19.93
N THR A 205 27.63 -8.25 -18.61
CA THR A 205 28.89 -8.51 -17.89
C THR A 205 28.63 -9.49 -16.75
N GLN A 206 29.22 -10.68 -16.89
CA GLN A 206 29.52 -11.64 -15.83
C GLN A 206 30.76 -11.18 -15.05
N ASN A 207 30.82 -11.50 -13.75
CA ASN A 207 31.95 -12.06 -12.98
C ASN A 207 31.72 -11.84 -11.47
N SER A 208 31.46 -12.90 -10.69
CA SER A 208 32.42 -13.78 -9.98
C SER A 208 32.69 -13.26 -8.56
N GLY A 209 32.68 -14.03 -7.47
CA GLY A 209 32.51 -15.44 -7.22
C GLY A 209 32.84 -15.69 -5.74
N ILE A 210 32.18 -16.65 -5.09
CA ILE A 210 32.69 -17.28 -3.85
C ILE A 210 32.45 -18.78 -4.02
N THR A 211 33.55 -19.51 -3.95
CA THR A 211 33.72 -20.94 -4.25
C THR A 211 33.29 -21.86 -3.10
N ASP A 212 32.86 -23.06 -3.45
CA ASP A 212 32.53 -24.23 -2.62
C ASP A 212 33.66 -24.75 -1.70
N ALA A 213 34.76 -24.01 -1.53
CA ALA A 213 35.89 -24.37 -0.68
C ALA A 213 35.67 -24.09 0.83
N MET A 214 34.59 -23.40 1.22
CA MET A 214 34.24 -23.16 2.64
C MET A 214 33.24 -24.18 3.22
N ARG A 215 32.60 -25.00 2.38
CA ARG A 215 31.60 -26.00 2.81
C ARG A 215 32.22 -27.30 3.37
N ILE A 216 33.49 -27.55 3.08
CA ILE A 216 34.17 -28.82 3.43
C ILE A 216 34.88 -28.77 4.80
N ASN A 217 35.13 -27.58 5.37
CA ASN A 217 35.80 -27.45 6.67
C ASN A 217 34.86 -27.47 7.90
N ILE A 218 33.54 -27.46 7.71
CA ILE A 218 32.57 -27.48 8.82
C ILE A 218 32.02 -28.89 9.10
N LEU A 219 32.16 -29.83 8.15
CA LEU A 219 31.63 -31.19 8.29
C LEU A 219 32.64 -32.23 8.82
N ASN A 220 33.89 -31.81 9.10
CA ASN A 220 34.92 -32.70 9.66
C ASN A 220 35.14 -32.54 11.19
N ALA A 221 34.31 -31.76 11.89
CA ALA A 221 34.45 -31.56 13.34
C ALA A 221 33.48 -32.38 14.22
N LEU A 222 32.63 -33.26 13.65
CA LEU A 222 31.61 -34.00 14.42
C LEU A 222 31.52 -35.49 14.03
N ARG A 223 32.60 -36.26 14.27
CA ARG A 223 32.49 -37.73 14.27
C ARG A 223 33.53 -38.38 15.20
N ILE A 224 33.07 -39.41 15.94
CA ILE A 224 33.73 -40.25 16.99
C ILE A 224 33.44 -39.72 18.41
N SER A 225 32.81 -40.40 19.40
CA SER A 225 32.34 -41.78 19.67
C SER A 225 31.33 -41.69 20.85
N ILE A 226 30.07 -42.15 20.78
CA ILE A 226 29.50 -43.49 21.09
C ILE A 226 29.63 -43.95 22.57
N ASP A 227 28.44 -44.13 23.16
CA ASP A 227 27.90 -45.05 24.19
C ASP A 227 28.59 -45.25 25.56
N THR A 228 27.78 -45.17 26.63
CA THR A 228 27.34 -46.35 27.43
C THR A 228 26.40 -45.97 28.60
N HIS A 229 25.32 -46.75 28.75
CA HIS A 229 24.50 -47.10 29.95
C HIS A 229 24.14 -46.02 31.01
N GLY A 230 22.93 -45.94 31.59
CA GLY A 230 21.87 -46.92 31.80
C GLY A 230 21.36 -46.82 33.25
N SER A 231 20.04 -46.79 33.44
CA SER A 231 19.30 -47.25 34.64
C SER A 231 19.79 -46.80 36.03
N SER A 232 19.18 -45.76 36.60
CA SER A 232 19.23 -45.52 38.05
C SER A 232 18.19 -46.41 38.74
N LYS A 233 18.64 -47.54 39.30
CA LYS A 233 17.91 -48.38 40.24
C LYS A 233 18.25 -47.90 41.65
N VAL A 234 17.20 -47.58 42.41
CA VAL A 234 17.24 -47.36 43.86
C VAL A 234 17.82 -48.59 44.54
N PHE A 235 18.90 -48.42 45.28
CA PHE A 235 19.38 -49.38 46.27
C PHE A 235 19.18 -48.78 47.66
N GLU A 236 18.22 -49.33 48.40
CA GLU A 236 18.21 -49.25 49.86
C GLU A 236 19.43 -50.03 50.37
N ILE A 237 20.27 -49.38 51.18
CA ILE A 237 21.27 -50.06 51.99
C ILE A 237 20.62 -50.32 53.33
N SER A 238 20.24 -51.57 53.56
CA SER A 238 19.98 -52.11 54.89
C SER A 238 21.30 -52.18 55.66
N GLU A 239 21.30 -51.65 56.88
CA GLU A 239 22.34 -51.89 57.87
C GLU A 239 22.40 -53.38 58.21
N ASP A 240 23.50 -54.04 57.85
CA ASP A 240 23.89 -55.26 58.53
C ASP A 240 25.40 -55.25 58.81
N ASN A 241 25.70 -55.40 60.10
CA ASN A 241 27.01 -55.49 60.68
C ASN A 241 27.75 -56.73 60.17
N ASN A 242 28.90 -56.54 59.51
CA ASN A 242 30.00 -57.49 59.61
C ASN A 242 31.35 -56.83 59.32
N THR A 243 32.12 -56.70 60.39
CA THR A 243 33.54 -56.36 60.42
C THR A 243 34.36 -57.45 59.73
N LYS A 244 34.86 -57.15 58.53
CA LYS A 244 36.09 -57.76 58.00
C LYS A 244 37.03 -56.66 57.55
N GLU A 245 38.20 -56.64 58.20
CA GLU A 245 39.35 -55.82 57.88
C GLU A 245 39.71 -55.91 56.40
N MET A 246 39.30 -54.91 55.62
CA MET A 246 40.05 -54.52 54.44
C MET A 246 41.12 -53.54 54.88
N ALA A 247 42.38 -53.88 54.62
CA ALA A 247 43.52 -53.00 54.76
C ALA A 247 43.22 -51.68 54.03
N SER A 248 42.93 -50.65 54.81
CA SER A 248 42.60 -49.32 54.34
C SER A 248 43.86 -48.67 53.78
N SER A 249 43.98 -48.65 52.46
CA SER A 249 44.75 -47.59 51.80
C SER A 249 44.02 -46.29 52.12
N THR A 250 44.39 -45.65 53.24
CA THR A 250 43.92 -44.33 53.63
C THR A 250 44.34 -43.36 52.55
N SER A 251 43.44 -43.13 51.59
CA SER A 251 43.68 -42.19 50.51
C SER A 251 43.96 -40.82 51.13
N SER A 252 45.17 -40.34 50.81
CA SER A 252 45.61 -38.96 50.89
C SER A 252 44.47 -37.97 50.73
N CYS A 253 44.27 -36.99 51.60
CA CYS A 253 43.64 -35.78 51.08
C CYS A 253 44.47 -35.27 49.91
N SER A 254 43.84 -34.94 48.79
CA SER A 254 44.53 -34.46 47.58
C SER A 254 45.29 -33.14 47.79
N PHE A 255 44.97 -32.41 48.84
CA PHE A 255 45.72 -31.23 49.27
C PHE A 255 47.02 -31.66 49.95
N LYS A 256 48.17 -31.30 49.35
CA LYS A 256 49.52 -31.79 49.69
C LYS A 256 49.93 -31.61 51.17
N GLU A 257 49.23 -30.76 51.93
CA GLU A 257 49.54 -30.46 53.33
C GLU A 257 48.52 -31.04 54.33
N CYS A 258 47.42 -31.64 53.86
CA CYS A 258 46.35 -32.13 54.73
C CYS A 258 46.60 -33.59 55.15
N LYS A 259 46.99 -33.79 56.41
CA LYS A 259 47.27 -35.13 57.00
C LYS A 259 46.01 -35.91 57.43
N ARG A 260 44.81 -35.37 57.22
CA ARG A 260 43.56 -36.00 57.67
C ARG A 260 43.16 -37.11 56.69
N SER A 261 42.73 -38.26 57.20
CA SER A 261 42.23 -39.36 56.38
C SER A 261 40.89 -38.97 55.75
N CYS A 262 40.77 -39.11 54.44
CA CYS A 262 39.54 -38.79 53.72
C CYS A 262 38.62 -40.01 53.64
N ARG A 263 37.31 -39.78 53.78
CA ARG A 263 36.29 -40.83 53.68
C ARG A 263 35.33 -40.64 52.50
N ALA A 264 35.43 -39.51 51.79
CA ALA A 264 34.53 -39.15 50.70
C ALA A 264 35.34 -38.69 49.48
N LEU A 265 34.84 -39.02 48.28
CA LEU A 265 35.32 -38.54 46.99
C LEU A 265 34.43 -37.38 46.55
N CYS A 266 35.00 -36.22 46.24
CA CYS A 266 34.27 -35.12 45.68
C CYS A 266 33.96 -35.39 44.21
N LEU A 267 32.68 -35.41 43.84
CA LEU A 267 32.25 -35.64 42.45
C LEU A 267 32.65 -34.48 41.51
N CYS A 268 32.81 -33.27 42.03
CA CYS A 268 33.14 -32.08 41.25
C CYS A 268 34.60 -32.07 40.76
N CYS A 269 35.55 -32.45 41.63
CA CYS A 269 36.98 -32.46 41.30
C CYS A 269 37.60 -33.87 41.22
N GLN A 270 36.81 -34.91 41.50
CA GLN A 270 37.25 -36.32 41.55
C GLN A 270 38.40 -36.57 42.53
N GLN A 271 38.45 -35.81 43.63
CA GLN A 271 39.49 -35.91 44.66
C GLN A 271 38.92 -36.32 46.01
N TYR A 272 39.70 -37.08 46.79
CA TYR A 272 39.33 -37.46 48.16
C TYR A 272 39.46 -36.26 49.10
N LEU A 273 38.34 -35.87 49.72
CA LEU A 273 38.25 -34.69 50.58
C LEU A 273 38.06 -35.06 52.05
N CYS A 274 38.70 -34.27 52.92
CA CYS A 274 38.40 -34.25 54.34
C CYS A 274 37.25 -33.26 54.59
N ILE A 275 36.65 -33.31 55.79
CA ILE A 275 35.53 -32.43 56.18
C ILE A 275 35.88 -30.94 55.98
N ASP A 276 37.11 -30.52 56.27
CA ASP A 276 37.48 -29.11 56.10
C ASP A 276 37.47 -28.66 54.63
N HIS A 277 37.89 -29.54 53.71
CA HIS A 277 37.84 -29.23 52.28
C HIS A 277 36.43 -29.32 51.71
N LEU A 278 35.58 -30.19 52.25
CA LEU A 278 34.16 -30.19 51.91
C LEU A 278 33.52 -28.86 52.31
N ASN A 279 33.78 -28.39 53.54
CA ASN A 279 33.34 -27.08 54.01
C ASN A 279 33.90 -25.92 53.16
N GLU A 280 35.12 -26.03 52.65
CA GLU A 280 35.69 -25.03 51.75
C GLU A 280 35.01 -25.03 50.37
N HIS A 281 34.66 -26.19 49.84
CA HIS A 281 33.83 -26.29 48.63
C HIS A 281 32.46 -25.66 48.83
N ASP A 282 31.79 -25.93 49.96
CA ASP A 282 30.50 -25.31 50.29
C ASP A 282 30.62 -23.78 50.41
N ARG A 283 31.71 -23.28 51.01
CA ARG A 283 32.00 -21.84 51.06
C ARG A 283 32.17 -21.24 49.66
N LEU A 284 32.92 -21.89 48.78
CA LEU A 284 33.14 -21.42 47.41
C LEU A 284 31.83 -21.40 46.61
N ILE A 285 30.96 -22.39 46.78
CA ILE A 285 29.62 -22.43 46.17
C ILE A 285 28.77 -21.27 46.69
N ASN A 286 28.76 -21.02 48.01
CA ASN A 286 28.03 -19.91 48.61
C ASN A 286 28.51 -18.54 48.10
N VAL A 287 29.82 -18.34 47.94
CA VAL A 287 30.38 -17.10 47.36
C VAL A 287 29.93 -16.92 45.90
N GLN A 288 29.85 -18.00 45.11
CA GLN A 288 29.31 -17.90 43.74
C GLN A 288 27.82 -17.58 43.69
N LEU A 289 27.05 -18.08 44.66
CA LEU A 289 25.64 -17.75 44.81
C LEU A 289 25.45 -16.26 45.14
N GLU A 290 26.22 -15.72 46.09
CA GLU A 290 26.19 -14.29 46.43
C GLU A 290 26.45 -13.40 45.20
N PHE A 291 27.50 -13.70 44.42
CA PHE A 291 27.78 -12.97 43.17
C PHE A 291 26.62 -13.04 42.17
N SER A 292 25.94 -14.19 42.08
CA SER A 292 24.79 -14.37 41.20
C SER A 292 23.58 -13.58 41.67
N ILE A 293 23.38 -13.41 42.99
CA ILE A 293 22.33 -12.55 43.57
C ILE A 293 22.55 -11.10 43.17
N ASP A 294 23.77 -10.60 43.35
CA ASP A 294 24.10 -9.22 43.02
C ASP A 294 23.87 -8.93 41.53
N ARG A 295 24.22 -9.89 40.67
CA ARG A 295 23.92 -9.79 39.23
C ARG A 295 22.43 -9.79 38.93
N VAL A 296 21.64 -10.68 39.55
CA VAL A 296 20.18 -10.69 39.41
C VAL A 296 19.57 -9.37 39.89
N ASN A 297 20.04 -8.84 41.02
CA ASN A 297 19.58 -7.55 41.54
C ASN A 297 19.94 -6.39 40.58
N SER A 298 21.15 -6.38 40.04
CA SER A 298 21.56 -5.41 39.02
C SER A 298 20.70 -5.48 37.77
N ILE A 299 20.40 -6.67 37.26
CA ILE A 299 19.49 -6.86 36.11
C ILE A 299 18.08 -6.39 36.47
N SER A 300 17.60 -6.68 37.68
CA SER A 300 16.29 -6.21 38.16
C SER A 300 16.21 -4.69 38.15
N GLU A 301 17.27 -4.02 38.59
CA GLU A 301 17.34 -2.56 38.62
C GLU A 301 17.42 -1.99 37.20
N GLN A 302 18.25 -2.58 36.33
CA GLN A 302 18.31 -2.22 34.91
C GLN A 302 16.95 -2.40 34.23
N PHE A 303 16.22 -3.48 34.53
CA PHE A 303 14.89 -3.73 33.99
C PHE A 303 13.90 -2.66 34.45
N ASN A 304 13.87 -2.34 35.74
CA ASN A 304 13.01 -1.30 36.29
C ASN A 304 13.34 0.08 35.72
N ASN A 305 14.62 0.39 35.51
CA ASN A 305 15.07 1.66 34.93
C ASN A 305 14.84 1.71 33.41
N SER A 306 14.87 0.56 32.71
CA SER A 306 14.62 0.47 31.26
C SER A 306 13.17 0.78 30.88
N VAL A 307 12.24 0.77 31.84
CA VAL A 307 10.85 1.21 31.65
C VAL A 307 10.76 2.67 31.19
N VAL A 308 11.79 3.48 31.47
CA VAL A 308 11.85 4.91 31.13
C VAL A 308 12.46 5.17 29.74
N ILE A 309 13.00 4.16 29.06
CA ILE A 309 13.52 4.36 27.69
C ILE A 309 12.31 4.62 26.78
N GLN A 310 12.08 5.90 26.45
CA GLN A 310 11.20 6.25 25.34
C GLN A 310 11.73 5.49 24.11
N PRO A 311 10.91 4.65 23.47
CA PRO A 311 11.35 3.94 22.28
C PRO A 311 11.77 4.97 21.25
N PHE A 312 13.05 4.96 20.84
CA PHE A 312 13.57 5.82 19.76
C PHE A 312 12.64 5.80 18.52
N ASN A 313 11.99 4.66 18.30
CA ASN A 313 11.03 4.42 17.24
C ASN A 313 9.74 5.27 17.29
N LEU A 314 9.32 5.79 18.45
CA LEU A 314 8.15 6.68 18.52
C LEU A 314 8.45 8.04 17.89
N THR A 315 9.69 8.50 17.96
CA THR A 315 10.11 9.72 17.26
C THR A 315 10.06 9.52 15.76
N ASP A 316 10.53 8.37 15.26
CA ASP A 316 10.48 8.05 13.82
C ASP A 316 9.03 7.92 13.31
N LEU A 317 8.16 7.29 14.10
CA LEU A 317 6.73 7.17 13.77
C LEU A 317 6.05 8.55 13.73
N LYS A 318 6.39 9.43 14.67
CA LYS A 318 5.90 10.81 14.71
C LYS A 318 6.43 11.62 13.51
N GLN A 319 7.72 11.52 13.22
CA GLN A 319 8.35 12.16 12.08
C GLN A 319 7.72 11.70 10.76
N TRP A 320 7.37 10.41 10.65
CA TRP A 320 6.64 9.90 9.49
C TRP A 320 5.26 10.55 9.34
N CYS A 321 4.50 10.69 10.44
CA CYS A 321 3.20 11.35 10.41
C CYS A 321 3.31 12.81 9.94
N GLU A 322 4.28 13.55 10.50
CA GLU A 322 4.57 14.94 10.09
C GLU A 322 4.96 15.03 8.60
N ASN A 323 5.81 14.13 8.12
CA ASN A 323 6.21 14.07 6.71
C ASN A 323 5.04 13.68 5.78
N ALA A 324 4.16 12.78 6.23
CA ALA A 324 2.99 12.36 5.47
C ALA A 324 1.99 13.52 5.31
N HIS A 325 1.72 14.29 6.37
CA HIS A 325 0.93 15.52 6.29
C HIS A 325 1.54 16.53 5.33
N HIS A 326 2.85 16.77 5.43
CA HIS A 326 3.53 17.67 4.50
C HIS A 326 3.41 17.21 3.03
N THR A 327 3.50 15.90 2.79
CA THR A 327 3.34 15.32 1.44
C THR A 327 1.91 15.53 0.90
N ILE A 328 0.89 15.40 1.75
CA ILE A 328 -0.51 15.70 1.39
C ILE A 328 -0.70 17.18 1.09
N ASP A 329 -0.12 18.06 1.91
CA ASP A 329 -0.20 19.51 1.73
C ASP A 329 0.42 19.97 0.41
N GLU A 330 1.61 19.47 0.06
CA GLU A 330 2.27 19.78 -1.21
C GLU A 330 1.49 19.24 -2.40
N PHE A 331 0.92 18.03 -2.28
CA PHE A 331 0.05 17.47 -3.31
C PHE A 331 -1.22 18.32 -3.52
N TYR A 332 -1.89 18.67 -2.44
CA TYR A 332 -3.08 19.53 -2.44
C TYR A 332 -2.76 20.88 -3.09
N LYS A 333 -1.65 21.52 -2.69
CA LYS A 333 -1.22 22.81 -3.24
C LYS A 333 -1.02 22.74 -4.75
N ARG A 334 -0.29 21.73 -5.24
CA ARG A 334 -0.06 21.53 -6.68
C ARG A 334 -1.36 21.29 -7.44
N LYS A 335 -2.30 20.48 -6.91
CA LYS A 335 -3.61 20.24 -7.56
C LYS A 335 -4.48 21.49 -7.58
N ARG A 336 -4.45 22.29 -6.50
CA ARG A 336 -5.12 23.59 -6.43
C ARG A 336 -4.56 24.56 -7.47
N GLU A 337 -3.24 24.69 -7.58
CA GLU A 337 -2.60 25.55 -8.60
C GLU A 337 -2.97 25.11 -10.03
N GLN A 338 -2.98 23.80 -10.31
CA GLN A 338 -3.42 23.26 -11.61
C GLN A 338 -4.88 23.60 -11.92
N PHE A 339 -5.76 23.53 -10.92
CA PHE A 339 -7.15 23.92 -11.07
C PHE A 339 -7.32 25.42 -11.33
N GLU A 340 -6.69 26.27 -10.50
CA GLU A 340 -6.73 27.73 -10.65
C GLU A 340 -6.20 28.14 -12.03
N GLU A 341 -5.10 27.53 -12.50
CA GLU A 341 -4.55 27.78 -13.83
C GLU A 341 -5.53 27.38 -14.94
N LEU A 342 -6.19 26.22 -14.82
CA LEU A 342 -7.17 25.74 -15.79
C LEU A 342 -8.39 26.67 -15.87
N ILE A 343 -8.93 27.08 -14.72
CA ILE A 343 -10.04 28.05 -14.63
C ILE A 343 -9.61 29.38 -15.26
N GLN A 344 -8.43 29.88 -14.92
CA GLN A 344 -7.94 31.15 -15.45
C GLN A 344 -7.73 31.10 -16.96
N ARG A 345 -7.16 30.01 -17.49
CA ARG A 345 -7.01 29.80 -18.94
C ARG A 345 -8.37 29.79 -19.65
N ARG A 346 -9.37 29.10 -19.08
CA ARG A 346 -10.73 29.07 -19.65
C ARG A 346 -11.40 30.44 -19.60
N ARG A 347 -11.33 31.16 -18.48
CA ARG A 347 -11.84 32.53 -18.33
C ARG A 347 -11.20 33.47 -19.35
N ASN A 348 -9.88 33.42 -19.49
CA ASN A 348 -9.15 34.24 -20.46
C ASN A 348 -9.60 33.95 -21.90
N LYS A 349 -9.75 32.66 -22.26
CA LYS A 349 -10.25 32.25 -23.58
C LYS A 349 -11.65 32.78 -23.84
N GLN A 350 -12.58 32.59 -22.91
CA GLN A 350 -13.96 33.07 -23.05
C GLN A 350 -14.04 34.60 -23.08
N GLN A 351 -13.25 35.28 -22.26
CA GLN A 351 -13.18 36.74 -22.27
C GLN A 351 -12.65 37.28 -23.60
N GLN A 352 -11.68 36.58 -24.20
CA GLN A 352 -11.17 36.92 -25.53
C GLN A 352 -12.25 36.72 -26.61
N GLU A 353 -12.89 35.54 -26.66
CA GLU A 353 -13.97 35.24 -27.61
C GLU A 353 -15.12 36.25 -27.49
N PHE A 354 -15.48 36.60 -26.25
CA PHE A 354 -16.49 37.61 -25.95
C PHE A 354 -16.08 39.02 -26.41
N ASN A 355 -14.82 39.42 -26.20
CA ASN A 355 -14.31 40.71 -26.66
C ASN A 355 -14.29 40.80 -28.20
N GLU A 356 -13.90 39.73 -28.89
CA GLU A 356 -13.92 39.63 -30.35
C GLU A 356 -15.36 39.78 -30.89
N MET A 357 -16.32 39.07 -30.29
CA MET A 357 -17.74 39.21 -30.61
C MET A 357 -18.22 40.66 -30.40
N LYS A 358 -17.89 41.27 -29.26
CA LYS A 358 -18.27 42.65 -28.95
C LYS A 358 -17.71 43.66 -29.95
N MET A 359 -16.50 43.43 -30.45
CA MET A 359 -15.91 44.28 -31.49
C MET A 359 -16.65 44.14 -32.83
N LYS A 360 -16.93 42.92 -33.28
CA LYS A 360 -17.74 42.68 -34.49
C LYS A 360 -19.12 43.33 -34.39
N PHE A 361 -19.73 43.21 -33.22
CA PHE A 361 -21.04 43.82 -32.96
C PHE A 361 -21.01 45.35 -33.03
N LYS A 362 -19.98 45.98 -32.44
CA LYS A 362 -19.76 47.43 -32.56
C LYS A 362 -19.55 47.89 -34.00
N GLU A 363 -18.80 47.12 -34.79
CA GLU A 363 -18.57 47.42 -36.21
C GLU A 363 -19.87 47.40 -37.01
N LEU A 364 -20.75 46.42 -36.75
CA LEU A 364 -22.06 46.34 -37.41
C LEU A 364 -22.99 47.49 -37.02
N ILE A 365 -23.00 47.88 -35.74
CA ILE A 365 -23.74 49.07 -35.30
C ILE A 365 -23.20 50.33 -36.00
N ALA A 366 -21.88 50.50 -36.04
CA ALA A 366 -21.25 51.71 -36.58
C ALA A 366 -21.54 51.91 -38.08
N LYS A 367 -21.67 50.82 -38.84
CA LYS A 367 -21.99 50.90 -40.27
C LYS A 367 -23.48 51.15 -40.56
N HIS A 368 -24.37 50.90 -39.59
CA HIS A 368 -25.83 51.00 -39.77
C HIS A 368 -26.39 50.16 -40.94
N ASP A 369 -25.71 49.08 -41.35
CA ASP A 369 -26.02 48.28 -42.55
C ASP A 369 -25.97 46.76 -42.33
N GLY A 370 -26.06 46.29 -41.07
CA GLY A 370 -26.01 44.88 -40.74
C GLY A 370 -27.04 44.04 -41.51
N THR A 371 -26.56 42.98 -42.16
CA THR A 371 -27.41 42.02 -42.86
C THR A 371 -28.05 41.03 -41.87
N LYS A 372 -29.18 40.43 -42.25
CA LYS A 372 -29.82 39.39 -41.40
C LYS A 372 -28.91 38.19 -41.19
N GLU A 373 -28.10 37.83 -42.18
CA GLU A 373 -27.12 36.75 -42.06
C GLU A 373 -26.05 37.03 -41.00
N GLU A 374 -25.60 38.29 -40.88
CA GLU A 374 -24.66 38.69 -39.83
C GLU A 374 -25.30 38.64 -38.45
N ILE A 375 -26.58 39.05 -38.32
CA ILE A 375 -27.34 38.96 -37.08
C ILE A 375 -27.52 37.50 -36.64
N ASP A 376 -27.99 36.64 -37.54
CA ASP A 376 -28.20 35.22 -37.24
C ASP A 376 -26.85 34.53 -36.89
N SER A 377 -25.75 34.97 -37.51
CA SER A 377 -24.41 34.52 -37.15
C SER A 377 -23.98 34.97 -35.75
N MET A 378 -24.42 36.14 -35.30
CA MET A 378 -24.13 36.65 -33.96
C MET A 378 -24.96 35.93 -32.91
N GLU A 379 -26.26 35.71 -33.15
CA GLU A 379 -27.14 34.91 -32.27
C GLU A 379 -26.54 33.52 -32.02
N LYS A 380 -26.12 32.82 -33.08
CA LYS A 380 -25.44 31.51 -32.94
C LYS A 380 -24.15 31.59 -32.12
N SER A 381 -23.41 32.69 -32.25
CA SER A 381 -22.18 32.90 -31.48
C SER A 381 -22.50 33.17 -29.99
N ILE A 382 -23.58 33.89 -29.70
CA ILE A 382 -24.09 34.14 -28.36
C ILE A 382 -24.51 32.81 -27.73
N GLU A 383 -25.35 32.01 -28.40
CA GLU A 383 -25.77 30.68 -27.94
C GLU A 383 -24.56 29.77 -27.63
N PHE A 384 -23.53 29.82 -28.47
CA PHE A 384 -22.29 29.07 -28.26
C PHE A 384 -21.55 29.52 -26.99
N ILE A 385 -21.44 30.84 -26.75
CA ILE A 385 -20.84 31.39 -25.52
C ILE A 385 -21.69 31.03 -24.31
N GLU A 386 -23.02 31.14 -24.37
CA GLU A 386 -23.90 30.74 -23.27
C GLU A 386 -23.67 29.28 -22.87
N LYS A 387 -23.60 28.40 -23.87
CA LYS A 387 -23.30 27.00 -23.66
C LYS A 387 -21.93 26.82 -23.01
N ASN A 388 -20.89 27.50 -23.50
CA ASN A 388 -19.56 27.41 -22.92
C ASN A 388 -19.50 27.93 -21.47
N ILE A 389 -20.28 28.97 -21.12
CA ILE A 389 -20.41 29.47 -19.75
C ILE A 389 -21.08 28.41 -18.88
N LYS A 390 -22.17 27.79 -19.35
CA LYS A 390 -22.82 26.67 -18.64
C LYS A 390 -21.86 25.49 -18.47
N ASP A 391 -21.06 25.15 -19.48
CA ASP A 391 -20.06 24.07 -19.42
C ASP A 391 -18.89 24.38 -18.45
N LEU A 392 -18.62 25.66 -18.12
CA LEU A 392 -17.71 25.97 -17.00
C LEU A 392 -18.25 25.48 -15.67
N HIS A 393 -19.58 25.43 -15.53
CA HIS A 393 -20.23 25.00 -14.30
C HIS A 393 -20.12 23.47 -14.11
N HIS A 394 -19.68 22.74 -15.14
CA HIS A 394 -19.56 21.29 -15.16
C HIS A 394 -18.10 20.79 -15.08
N ILE A 395 -17.17 21.58 -14.52
CA ILE A 395 -15.83 21.05 -14.24
C ILE A 395 -15.95 20.04 -13.09
N LEU A 396 -15.84 18.76 -13.44
CA LEU A 396 -15.92 17.65 -12.50
C LEU A 396 -14.53 17.32 -11.96
N PHE A 397 -14.45 17.20 -10.63
CA PHE A 397 -13.34 16.56 -9.97
C PHE A 397 -13.69 15.09 -9.76
N ASP A 398 -12.82 14.22 -10.24
CA ASP A 398 -12.81 12.84 -9.78
C ASP A 398 -11.82 12.76 -8.60
N ILE A 399 -12.37 12.80 -7.39
CA ILE A 399 -11.63 12.77 -6.13
C ILE A 399 -11.75 11.38 -5.53
N ASN A 400 -10.65 10.63 -5.58
CA ASN A 400 -10.55 9.34 -4.93
C ASN A 400 -10.10 9.49 -3.48
N GLN A 401 -10.67 8.69 -2.58
CA GLN A 401 -10.25 8.65 -1.19
C GLN A 401 -8.81 8.16 -1.08
N LEU A 402 -8.03 8.76 -0.16
CA LEU A 402 -6.70 8.25 0.18
C LEU A 402 -6.85 6.89 0.86
N VAL A 403 -6.24 5.85 0.29
CA VAL A 403 -6.15 4.51 0.89
C VAL A 403 -4.72 4.30 1.37
N ILE A 404 -4.55 4.09 2.67
CA ILE A 404 -3.24 3.88 3.31
C ILE A 404 -3.03 2.38 3.50
N ASP A 405 -1.99 1.82 2.87
CA ASP A 405 -1.64 0.40 3.00
C ASP A 405 -1.09 0.09 4.40
N ASP A 406 -1.59 -0.98 5.03
CA ASP A 406 -1.10 -1.50 6.30
C ASP A 406 0.39 -1.88 6.29
N ASN A 407 0.95 -2.13 5.09
CA ASN A 407 2.37 -2.43 4.88
C ASN A 407 3.28 -1.20 4.93
N LEU A 408 2.75 0.03 4.97
CA LEU A 408 3.58 1.23 5.08
C LEU A 408 4.39 1.26 6.37
N ILE A 409 3.86 0.66 7.44
CA ILE A 409 4.55 0.53 8.72
C ILE A 409 4.41 -0.91 9.19
N SER A 410 5.50 -1.68 9.07
CA SER A 410 5.56 -3.04 9.58
C SER A 410 6.41 -3.09 10.84
N ILE A 411 5.85 -3.65 11.91
CA ILE A 411 6.57 -3.94 13.14
C ILE A 411 7.21 -5.32 12.96
N GLN A 412 8.53 -5.37 12.74
CA GLN A 412 9.21 -6.65 12.57
C GLN A 412 9.42 -7.32 13.93
N ASN A 413 8.81 -8.49 14.11
CA ASN A 413 9.13 -9.37 15.21
C ASN A 413 10.21 -10.35 14.76
N GLU A 414 11.47 -10.06 15.04
CA GLU A 414 12.59 -10.94 14.65
C GLU A 414 12.55 -12.33 15.31
N THR A 415 11.66 -12.58 16.27
CA THR A 415 11.70 -13.80 17.09
C THR A 415 10.93 -15.01 16.55
N THR A 416 10.33 -14.96 15.35
CA THR A 416 9.58 -16.14 14.83
C THR A 416 10.47 -17.29 14.32
N ASN A 417 11.80 -17.20 14.42
CA ASN A 417 12.70 -18.16 13.78
C ASN A 417 13.30 -19.28 14.67
N ASN A 418 12.88 -19.51 15.92
CA ASN A 418 13.53 -20.57 16.72
C ASN A 418 12.73 -21.35 17.79
N ASP A 419 11.40 -21.41 17.73
CA ASP A 419 10.60 -22.22 18.67
C ASP A 419 10.61 -23.75 18.37
N ASN A 420 11.70 -24.28 17.82
CA ASN A 420 11.95 -25.73 17.73
C ASN A 420 12.80 -26.28 18.89
N HIS A 421 13.10 -25.49 19.93
CA HIS A 421 13.64 -26.06 21.16
C HIS A 421 12.51 -26.57 22.07
N GLN A 422 12.41 -27.91 22.12
CA GLN A 422 11.62 -28.69 23.07
C GLN A 422 11.58 -28.08 24.47
N LYS A 423 10.38 -27.70 24.91
CA LYS A 423 10.02 -27.64 26.34
C LYS A 423 10.05 -29.06 26.92
N PRO A 424 10.76 -29.32 28.03
CA PRO A 424 10.46 -30.45 28.90
C PRO A 424 9.44 -30.03 29.98
N CYS A 425 8.38 -30.84 30.12
CA CYS A 425 7.35 -30.87 31.20
C CYS A 425 6.33 -29.70 31.19
N GLU A 426 5.02 -29.88 31.38
CA GLU A 426 4.25 -30.87 32.14
C GLU A 426 2.90 -31.21 31.48
N ASN A 427 2.40 -32.42 31.79
CA ASN A 427 1.05 -32.88 31.49
C ASN A 427 0.01 -32.16 32.38
N PHE A 428 -0.91 -31.42 31.76
CA PHE A 428 -2.27 -31.29 32.28
C PHE A 428 -3.23 -31.40 31.10
N ARG A 429 -3.94 -32.53 31.03
CA ARG A 429 -5.10 -32.72 30.16
C ARG A 429 -6.27 -31.95 30.75
N ASP A 430 -6.87 -31.10 29.94
CA ASP A 430 -8.33 -30.92 29.99
C ASP A 430 -8.87 -30.90 28.56
N GLU A 431 -9.81 -31.81 28.32
CA GLU A 431 -10.53 -31.99 27.07
C GLU A 431 -11.63 -30.93 26.94
N SER A 432 -11.56 -30.09 25.91
CA SER A 432 -12.76 -29.58 25.24
C SER A 432 -12.41 -29.07 23.85
N SER A 433 -12.65 -29.92 22.85
CA SER A 433 -12.46 -29.62 21.44
C SER A 433 -13.68 -28.91 20.86
N ALA A 434 -13.51 -27.67 20.40
CA ALA A 434 -14.34 -27.08 19.35
C ALA A 434 -13.47 -26.91 18.09
N LYS A 435 -13.76 -27.71 17.06
CA LYS A 435 -13.12 -27.60 15.73
C LYS A 435 -13.57 -26.30 15.07
N SER A 436 -12.69 -25.31 14.99
CA SER A 436 -12.84 -24.16 14.10
C SER A 436 -12.20 -24.49 12.75
N MET A 437 -13.01 -24.53 11.68
CA MET A 437 -12.51 -24.66 10.31
C MET A 437 -11.79 -23.36 9.93
N LYS A 438 -10.47 -23.45 9.72
CA LYS A 438 -9.66 -22.34 9.20
C LYS A 438 -10.08 -22.04 7.76
N SER A 439 -10.55 -20.82 7.52
CA SER A 439 -10.85 -20.30 6.18
C SER A 439 -9.55 -20.02 5.42
N SER A 440 -9.37 -20.66 4.26
CA SER A 440 -8.21 -20.43 3.38
C SER A 440 -8.40 -19.10 2.65
N ARG A 441 -7.44 -18.19 2.75
CA ARG A 441 -7.49 -16.88 2.08
C ARG A 441 -6.70 -16.97 0.76
N TRP A 442 -7.30 -16.49 -0.33
CA TRP A 442 -6.63 -16.41 -1.63
C TRP A 442 -5.98 -15.04 -1.78
N LYS A 443 -4.75 -15.00 -2.30
CA LYS A 443 -3.99 -13.76 -2.56
C LYS A 443 -3.83 -13.61 -4.07
N ILE A 444 -3.89 -12.38 -4.58
CA ILE A 444 -3.90 -12.09 -6.02
C ILE A 444 -2.78 -11.09 -6.31
N GLU A 445 -1.93 -11.38 -7.29
CA GLU A 445 -0.90 -10.43 -7.77
C GLU A 445 -0.98 -10.25 -9.29
N GLN A 446 -0.70 -9.03 -9.74
CA GLN A 446 -0.72 -8.65 -11.15
C GLN A 446 0.69 -8.67 -11.73
N GLN A 447 0.86 -9.19 -12.96
CA GLN A 447 2.15 -9.16 -13.66
C GLN A 447 2.18 -8.31 -14.96
N SER A 448 1.05 -7.71 -15.42
CA SER A 448 1.06 -6.87 -16.64
C SER A 448 -0.13 -5.90 -16.75
N SER A 449 0.08 -4.76 -17.44
CA SER A 449 -0.91 -3.69 -17.70
C SER A 449 -1.65 -3.88 -19.03
N GLY A 450 -2.99 -3.92 -19.01
CA GLY A 450 -3.79 -4.01 -20.25
C GLY A 450 -5.31 -4.15 -20.08
N ILE A 451 -5.82 -4.33 -18.87
CA ILE A 451 -7.26 -4.46 -18.55
C ILE A 451 -7.69 -3.26 -17.71
N THR A 452 -8.93 -2.81 -17.86
CA THR A 452 -9.52 -1.80 -16.95
C THR A 452 -9.74 -2.39 -15.56
N ASP A 453 -9.65 -1.55 -14.52
CA ASP A 453 -9.88 -1.97 -13.13
C ASP A 453 -11.25 -2.61 -12.91
N SER A 454 -12.27 -2.14 -13.64
CA SER A 454 -13.63 -2.70 -13.61
C SER A 454 -13.66 -4.14 -14.13
N MET A 455 -13.03 -4.41 -15.27
CA MET A 455 -12.99 -5.76 -15.83
C MET A 455 -12.13 -6.71 -14.97
N ARG A 456 -11.07 -6.20 -14.34
CA ARG A 456 -10.30 -6.93 -13.32
C ARG A 456 -11.18 -7.36 -12.15
N LEU A 457 -11.92 -6.42 -11.56
CA LEU A 457 -12.79 -6.71 -10.41
C LEU A 457 -13.87 -7.74 -10.77
N ASN A 458 -14.44 -7.65 -11.98
CA ASN A 458 -15.43 -8.61 -12.46
C ASN A 458 -14.86 -10.03 -12.61
N VAL A 459 -13.67 -10.16 -13.21
CA VAL A 459 -12.98 -11.47 -13.33
C VAL A 459 -12.72 -12.07 -11.95
N LEU A 460 -12.25 -11.27 -11.00
CA LEU A 460 -11.94 -11.72 -9.65
C LEU A 460 -13.18 -12.15 -8.87
N ASN A 461 -14.26 -11.37 -8.92
CA ASN A 461 -15.51 -11.71 -8.26
C ASN A 461 -16.11 -12.99 -8.85
N THR A 462 -16.06 -13.16 -10.17
CA THR A 462 -16.52 -14.38 -10.82
C THR A 462 -15.72 -15.60 -10.36
N ILE A 463 -14.39 -15.52 -10.34
CA ILE A 463 -13.54 -16.63 -9.90
C ILE A 463 -13.77 -16.95 -8.42
N SER A 464 -13.90 -15.94 -7.55
CA SER A 464 -14.21 -16.14 -6.13
C SER A 464 -15.54 -16.86 -5.95
N ASN A 465 -16.59 -16.40 -6.63
CA ASN A 465 -17.91 -17.03 -6.57
C ASN A 465 -17.89 -18.49 -7.07
N LEU A 466 -17.12 -18.78 -8.12
CA LEU A 466 -16.94 -20.15 -8.61
C LEU A 466 -16.17 -21.02 -7.61
N ILE A 467 -15.16 -20.49 -6.94
CA ILE A 467 -14.44 -21.20 -5.87
C ILE A 467 -15.37 -21.49 -4.68
N ASP A 468 -16.20 -20.53 -4.29
CA ASP A 468 -17.16 -20.71 -3.20
C ASP A 468 -18.26 -21.73 -3.57
N THR A 469 -18.69 -21.74 -4.83
CA THR A 469 -19.75 -22.64 -5.33
C THR A 469 -19.25 -24.07 -5.47
N TYR A 470 -18.09 -24.28 -6.09
CA TYR A 470 -17.59 -25.62 -6.41
C TYR A 470 -16.67 -26.19 -5.34
N GLY A 471 -16.12 -25.34 -4.46
CA GLY A 471 -15.05 -25.71 -3.55
C GLY A 471 -13.71 -25.90 -4.28
N SER A 472 -12.61 -25.76 -3.53
CA SER A 472 -11.26 -25.78 -4.10
C SER A 472 -10.80 -27.13 -4.68
N SER A 473 -11.59 -28.19 -4.57
CA SER A 473 -11.30 -29.53 -5.12
C SER A 473 -11.73 -29.70 -6.58
N LYS A 474 -12.56 -28.79 -7.11
CA LYS A 474 -13.16 -28.87 -8.46
C LYS A 474 -12.57 -27.85 -9.44
N MET A 475 -11.26 -27.66 -9.38
CA MET A 475 -10.56 -26.64 -10.15
C MET A 475 -10.78 -26.71 -11.67
N GLN A 476 -10.95 -27.89 -12.25
CA GLN A 476 -11.24 -28.03 -13.69
C GLN A 476 -12.62 -27.48 -14.08
N GLU A 477 -13.63 -27.59 -13.19
CA GLU A 477 -14.95 -26.99 -13.40
C GLU A 477 -14.86 -25.47 -13.31
N ILE A 478 -14.11 -24.95 -12.33
CA ILE A 478 -13.86 -23.51 -12.16
C ILE A 478 -13.16 -22.91 -13.39
N ILE A 479 -12.14 -23.58 -13.96
CA ILE A 479 -11.47 -23.14 -15.20
C ILE A 479 -12.48 -23.06 -16.35
N LYS A 480 -13.25 -24.14 -16.55
CA LYS A 480 -14.19 -24.25 -17.66
C LYS A 480 -15.23 -23.14 -17.61
N ASP A 481 -15.79 -22.89 -16.43
CA ASP A 481 -16.84 -21.89 -16.25
C ASP A 481 -16.29 -20.46 -16.30
N THR A 482 -15.09 -20.23 -15.78
CA THR A 482 -14.40 -18.94 -15.94
C THR A 482 -14.13 -18.64 -17.42
N LYS A 483 -13.71 -19.65 -18.20
CA LYS A 483 -13.47 -19.52 -19.64
C LYS A 483 -14.76 -19.25 -20.42
N ASN A 484 -15.85 -19.95 -20.08
CA ASN A 484 -17.16 -19.72 -20.70
C ASN A 484 -17.67 -18.31 -20.41
N TRP A 485 -17.62 -17.89 -19.13
CA TRP A 485 -18.04 -16.55 -18.72
C TRP A 485 -17.23 -15.45 -19.40
N LEU A 486 -15.90 -15.60 -19.51
CA LEU A 486 -15.04 -14.65 -20.21
C LEU A 486 -15.36 -14.58 -21.71
N HIS A 487 -15.72 -15.70 -22.33
CA HIS A 487 -16.09 -15.76 -23.74
C HIS A 487 -17.45 -15.09 -24.00
N GLU A 488 -18.44 -15.37 -23.14
CA GLU A 488 -19.78 -14.78 -23.21
C GLU A 488 -19.78 -13.28 -22.94
N THR A 489 -18.98 -12.82 -21.97
CA THR A 489 -19.03 -11.41 -21.50
C THR A 489 -18.17 -10.48 -22.34
N HIS A 490 -17.09 -10.98 -22.97
CA HIS A 490 -16.09 -10.12 -23.61
C HIS A 490 -15.84 -10.43 -25.09
N GLU A 491 -16.57 -11.36 -25.72
CA GLU A 491 -16.49 -11.72 -27.16
C GLU A 491 -15.05 -12.02 -27.67
N LYS A 492 -14.15 -12.39 -26.78
CA LYS A 492 -12.74 -12.65 -27.09
C LYS A 492 -12.35 -14.09 -26.78
N GLN A 493 -11.23 -14.53 -27.35
CA GLN A 493 -10.67 -15.84 -27.06
C GLN A 493 -9.74 -15.78 -25.86
N TRP A 494 -10.10 -16.53 -24.83
CA TRP A 494 -9.47 -16.55 -23.53
C TRP A 494 -8.86 -17.91 -23.23
N ASN A 495 -7.62 -17.92 -22.77
CA ASN A 495 -6.98 -19.10 -22.22
C ASN A 495 -6.95 -18.97 -20.70
N VAL A 496 -7.55 -19.93 -20.02
CA VAL A 496 -7.53 -20.05 -18.56
C VAL A 496 -6.81 -21.36 -18.26
N GLU A 497 -5.67 -21.29 -17.59
CA GLU A 497 -4.78 -22.42 -17.32
C GLU A 497 -4.47 -22.49 -15.83
N ILE A 498 -4.39 -23.68 -15.25
CA ILE A 498 -3.87 -23.87 -13.89
C ILE A 498 -2.49 -24.50 -13.99
N PHE A 499 -1.53 -23.91 -13.29
CA PHE A 499 -0.20 -24.47 -13.16
C PHE A 499 -0.04 -25.04 -11.76
N ASP A 500 0.45 -26.28 -11.71
CA ASP A 500 1.10 -26.79 -10.53
C ASP A 500 2.54 -26.27 -10.52
N LYS A 501 3.03 -25.89 -9.34
CA LYS A 501 4.23 -25.06 -9.15
C LYS A 501 5.47 -25.53 -9.90
N HIS A 502 5.62 -26.85 -10.04
CA HIS A 502 6.77 -27.46 -10.68
C HIS A 502 6.92 -27.14 -12.17
N GLN A 503 5.87 -26.61 -12.83
CA GLN A 503 5.92 -26.26 -14.26
C GLN A 503 6.19 -24.77 -14.53
N TYR A 504 6.12 -23.89 -13.53
CA TYR A 504 6.21 -22.44 -13.71
C TYR A 504 7.59 -21.83 -13.36
N GLN A 505 8.54 -22.60 -12.79
CA GLN A 505 9.84 -22.06 -12.34
C GLN A 505 10.96 -22.19 -13.40
N SER A 506 11.34 -21.06 -14.00
CA SER A 506 12.73 -20.80 -14.45
C SER A 506 13.37 -19.55 -13.82
N SER A 507 12.67 -18.83 -12.93
CA SER A 507 13.28 -17.78 -12.12
C SER A 507 12.46 -17.51 -10.86
N GLN A 508 13.11 -17.64 -9.70
CA GLN A 508 12.68 -17.26 -8.34
C GLN A 508 12.09 -18.37 -7.43
N ASN A 509 12.75 -18.50 -6.26
CA ASN A 509 12.56 -19.49 -5.20
C ASN A 509 11.50 -19.03 -4.19
N ILE A 510 10.32 -19.67 -4.17
CA ILE A 510 9.34 -19.62 -3.06
C ILE A 510 8.68 -21.01 -2.96
N TYR A 511 8.21 -21.47 -1.78
CA TYR A 511 7.63 -22.81 -1.54
C TYR A 511 6.14 -22.96 -1.92
N SER A 512 5.64 -24.21 -1.93
CA SER A 512 4.41 -24.81 -2.52
C SER A 512 3.10 -23.99 -2.58
N ASN A 513 2.53 -23.74 -3.77
CA ASN A 513 1.15 -23.24 -4.02
C ASN A 513 0.67 -23.61 -5.45
N GLN A 514 -0.65 -23.69 -5.70
CA GLN A 514 -1.26 -23.84 -7.04
C GLN A 514 -1.61 -22.45 -7.63
N TYR A 515 -1.49 -22.28 -8.95
CA TYR A 515 -1.70 -21.00 -9.64
C TYR A 515 -2.81 -21.10 -10.69
N LEU A 516 -3.70 -20.10 -10.76
CA LEU A 516 -4.62 -19.92 -11.89
C LEU A 516 -4.14 -18.74 -12.74
N ILE A 517 -3.94 -18.99 -14.04
CA ILE A 517 -3.46 -18.03 -15.03
C ILE A 517 -4.57 -17.76 -16.05
N VAL A 518 -4.96 -16.50 -16.20
CA VAL A 518 -5.86 -16.06 -17.28
C VAL A 518 -5.07 -15.22 -18.28
N LYS A 519 -5.10 -15.65 -19.56
CA LYS A 519 -4.44 -15.00 -20.70
C LYS A 519 -5.46 -14.72 -21.81
N GLU A 520 -5.40 -13.52 -22.38
CA GLU A 520 -6.10 -13.22 -23.62
C GLU A 520 -5.22 -13.64 -24.81
N THR A 521 -5.74 -14.45 -25.73
CA THR A 521 -4.93 -15.06 -26.82
C THR A 521 -4.26 -14.08 -27.79
N LYS A 522 -4.68 -12.81 -27.81
CA LYS A 522 -4.17 -11.77 -28.72
C LYS A 522 -3.42 -10.63 -28.04
N LEU A 523 -3.36 -10.60 -26.70
CA LEU A 523 -2.67 -9.56 -25.94
C LEU A 523 -1.71 -10.20 -24.92
N GLU A 524 -0.51 -9.64 -24.78
CA GLU A 524 0.50 -10.11 -23.82
C GLU A 524 0.12 -9.73 -22.38
N TRP A 525 -0.91 -10.36 -21.81
CA TRP A 525 -1.18 -10.20 -20.39
C TRP A 525 -1.56 -11.50 -19.69
N THR A 526 -1.20 -11.55 -18.41
CA THR A 526 -1.29 -12.73 -17.54
C THR A 526 -1.79 -12.29 -16.16
N LEU A 527 -2.97 -12.76 -15.75
CA LEU A 527 -3.47 -12.62 -14.37
C LEU A 527 -3.12 -13.89 -13.60
N VAL A 528 -2.42 -13.78 -12.47
CA VAL A 528 -2.00 -14.93 -11.65
C VAL A 528 -2.69 -14.88 -10.28
N ILE A 529 -3.42 -15.95 -9.94
CA ILE A 529 -4.13 -16.07 -8.66
C ILE A 529 -3.48 -17.15 -7.80
N PHE A 530 -3.23 -16.85 -6.53
CA PHE A 530 -2.52 -17.70 -5.58
C PHE A 530 -3.47 -18.25 -4.51
N LYS A 531 -3.37 -19.55 -4.25
CA LYS A 531 -3.92 -20.15 -3.02
C LYS A 531 -2.88 -20.01 -1.92
N GLU A 532 -3.21 -19.37 -0.80
CA GLU A 532 -2.35 -19.39 0.40
C GLU A 532 -2.80 -20.55 1.28
N ILE A 533 -1.95 -21.58 1.45
CA ILE A 533 -2.23 -22.69 2.37
C ILE A 533 -1.63 -22.32 3.72
N SER A 534 -2.49 -22.00 4.69
CA SER A 534 -2.12 -21.66 6.08
C SER A 534 -2.04 -22.85 7.02
#